data_AF-I2K9A7-F1
#
_entry.id   AF-I2K9A7-F1
#
_cell.length_a   1.000
_cell.length_b   1.000
_cell.length_c   1.000
_cell.angle_alpha   90.00
_cell.angle_beta   90.00
_cell.angle_gamma   90.00
#
_symmetry.space_group_name_H-M   'P 1'
#
loop_
_entity.id
_entity.type
_entity.pdbx_description
1 polymer ?
#
loop_
_entity_poly.entity_id
_entity_poly.type
_entity_poly.pdbx_seq_one_letter_code
_entity_poly.pdbx_strand_id
1 'polypeptide(L)'
;MKSKKTLSTEGFTRRVVVKLFGVVVGILATGFPKSAFGSNKESKMIFPNESESRITPLPTKDLSPESLKILARLPGKGLQGEGFPYNLLGTLMHNPDTLEPFLDYWVTSKANMGLSVREQELVILRMAVLYRSEYVWKHHVKVGREFGINDTELDAIRHGSYAAFSAQRECAFLELTDAFVKERSISPKLWNHTKEILSEKDFVDLISLVSQYVLFALTNVCLQVQVEPGVADLPGIED
;
A
#
# COMPACT_ATOMS: atom_id res chain seq x y z
N MET A 1 57.67 28.47 -35.10
CA MET A 1 57.50 29.70 -34.30
C MET A 1 56.01 30.08 -34.33
N LYS A 2 55.36 30.17 -33.14
CA LYS A 2 53.98 30.65 -32.87
C LYS A 2 52.83 29.76 -33.41
N SER A 3 51.70 29.51 -32.74
CA SER A 3 51.21 29.81 -31.39
C SER A 3 49.95 28.96 -31.19
N LYS A 4 49.79 28.31 -30.02
CA LYS A 4 48.52 27.69 -29.61
C LYS A 4 47.42 28.76 -29.48
N LYS A 5 46.19 28.44 -29.84
CA LYS A 5 44.97 29.10 -29.34
C LYS A 5 43.87 28.08 -29.12
N THR A 6 43.59 27.85 -27.85
CA THR A 6 42.37 27.30 -27.28
C THR A 6 41.31 28.41 -27.19
N LEU A 7 40.07 28.07 -27.50
CA LEU A 7 38.82 28.79 -27.25
C LEU A 7 37.77 27.67 -27.06
N SER A 8 36.75 27.73 -26.21
CA SER A 8 36.35 28.59 -25.10
C SER A 8 35.09 27.90 -24.57
N THR A 9 35.05 27.56 -23.29
CA THR A 9 33.80 27.14 -22.62
C THR A 9 33.20 28.36 -21.93
N GLU A 10 32.15 28.93 -22.52
CA GLU A 10 31.34 29.97 -21.89
C GLU A 10 29.86 29.57 -21.89
N GLY A 11 29.23 29.79 -20.74
CA GLY A 11 27.80 30.11 -20.63
C GLY A 11 26.91 28.96 -20.13
N PHE A 12 26.52 28.97 -18.85
CA PHE A 12 25.39 29.81 -18.42
C PHE A 12 25.13 29.61 -16.92
N THR A 13 25.39 30.67 -16.18
CA THR A 13 25.16 30.82 -14.74
C THR A 13 23.67 30.99 -14.46
N ARG A 14 23.07 30.20 -13.56
CA ARG A 14 22.01 30.70 -12.67
C ARG A 14 22.17 30.13 -11.25
N ARG A 15 22.59 31.03 -10.36
CA ARG A 15 22.56 30.90 -8.90
C ARG A 15 21.11 30.67 -8.46
N VAL A 16 20.85 29.58 -7.72
CA VAL A 16 19.71 29.51 -6.81
C VAL A 16 20.25 29.81 -5.42
N VAL A 17 19.87 30.97 -4.89
CA VAL A 17 20.14 31.39 -3.52
C VAL A 17 19.16 30.63 -2.62
N VAL A 18 19.65 29.66 -1.86
CA VAL A 18 18.89 29.07 -0.76
C VAL A 18 18.94 30.05 0.41
N LYS A 19 17.85 30.78 0.66
CA LYS A 19 17.68 31.53 1.90
C LYS A 19 17.41 30.53 3.03
N LEU A 20 18.41 30.31 3.87
CA LEU A 20 18.25 29.72 5.19
C LEU A 20 17.40 30.68 6.04
N PHE A 21 16.19 30.27 6.42
CA PHE A 21 15.46 30.88 7.53
C PHE A 21 15.72 30.05 8.77
N GLY A 22 16.64 30.53 9.61
CA GLY A 22 16.68 30.16 11.02
C GLY A 22 15.51 30.84 11.73
N VAL A 23 14.72 30.06 12.47
CA VAL A 23 13.78 30.60 13.45
C VAL A 23 14.11 30.02 14.81
N VAL A 24 14.24 30.96 15.73
CA VAL A 24 14.66 30.88 17.12
C VAL A 24 13.71 30.02 17.96
N VAL A 25 14.29 29.18 18.81
CA VAL A 25 13.59 28.42 19.86
C VAL A 25 13.15 29.38 20.96
N GLY A 26 11.84 29.64 21.04
CA GLY A 26 11.21 30.31 22.18
C GLY A 26 10.50 29.27 23.06
N ILE A 27 11.02 29.06 24.28
CA ILE A 27 10.36 28.25 25.31
C ILE A 27 9.22 29.08 25.90
N LEU A 28 7.98 28.68 25.65
CA LEU A 28 6.81 29.11 26.41
C LEU A 28 6.03 27.88 26.88
N ALA A 29 6.24 27.52 28.14
CA ALA A 29 5.40 26.59 28.86
C ALA A 29 4.02 27.23 29.07
N THR A 30 3.02 26.78 28.33
CA THR A 30 1.61 27.05 28.62
C THR A 30 0.88 25.70 28.62
N GLY A 31 0.16 25.44 29.72
CA GLY A 31 -0.47 24.16 29.99
C GLY A 31 -1.52 23.80 28.94
N PHE A 32 -1.47 22.57 28.45
CA PHE A 32 -2.54 21.99 27.64
C PHE A 32 -3.81 21.83 28.49
N PRO A 33 -4.98 22.34 28.05
CA PRO A 33 -6.23 22.00 28.70
C PRO A 33 -6.50 20.50 28.51
N LYS A 34 -6.78 19.80 29.63
CA LYS A 34 -7.30 18.43 29.60
C LYS A 34 -8.63 18.46 28.85
N SER A 35 -8.68 17.89 27.65
CA SER A 35 -9.96 17.63 27.00
C SER A 35 -10.66 16.54 27.80
N ALA A 36 -11.85 16.87 28.30
CA ALA A 36 -12.75 15.89 28.87
C ALA A 36 -13.20 14.96 27.74
N PHE A 37 -12.78 13.70 27.80
CA PHE A 37 -13.31 12.64 26.94
C PHE A 37 -14.75 12.37 27.37
N GLY A 38 -15.69 13.09 26.76
CA GLY A 38 -17.09 12.69 26.76
C GLY A 38 -17.21 11.36 26.02
N SER A 39 -17.94 10.42 26.62
CA SER A 39 -18.29 9.14 26.00
C SER A 39 -19.11 9.39 24.73
N ASN A 40 -18.44 9.49 23.59
CA ASN A 40 -19.13 9.53 22.31
C ASN A 40 -19.54 8.11 21.95
N LYS A 41 -20.86 7.90 21.93
CA LYS A 41 -21.52 6.76 21.27
C LYS A 41 -20.85 6.52 19.92
N GLU A 42 -20.64 5.25 19.58
CA GLU A 42 -20.14 4.80 18.28
C GLU A 42 -20.86 5.53 17.15
N SER A 43 -20.22 6.57 16.63
CA SER A 43 -20.54 7.12 15.32
C SER A 43 -20.11 6.04 14.34
N LYS A 44 -21.07 5.22 13.90
CA LYS A 44 -20.90 4.37 12.72
C LYS A 44 -20.64 5.34 11.57
N MET A 45 -19.39 5.70 11.35
CA MET A 45 -18.94 6.48 10.20
C MET A 45 -19.34 5.66 8.98
N ILE A 46 -20.43 6.05 8.33
CA ILE A 46 -20.96 5.39 7.14
C ILE A 46 -20.00 5.73 6.00
N PHE A 47 -19.19 4.75 5.58
CA PHE A 47 -18.44 4.86 4.34
C PHE A 47 -19.43 4.88 3.18
N PRO A 48 -19.20 5.71 2.14
CA PRO A 48 -19.99 5.58 0.94
C PRO A 48 -19.79 4.16 0.39
N ASN A 49 -20.91 3.50 0.11
CA ASN A 49 -21.00 2.25 -0.63
C ASN A 49 -21.87 2.54 -1.85
N GLU A 50 -21.30 3.30 -2.78
CA GLU A 50 -21.95 3.75 -3.99
C GLU A 50 -22.06 2.57 -4.97
N SER A 51 -23.19 2.47 -5.69
CA SER A 51 -23.42 1.41 -6.68
C SER A 51 -22.62 1.62 -7.97
N GLU A 52 -21.91 2.74 -8.11
CA GLU A 52 -21.14 3.12 -9.28
C GLU A 52 -19.79 3.71 -8.87
N SER A 53 -18.78 3.49 -9.72
CA SER A 53 -17.48 4.15 -9.55
C SER A 53 -17.59 5.64 -9.86
N ARG A 54 -16.95 6.48 -9.03
CA ARG A 54 -16.88 7.94 -9.25
C ARG A 54 -16.10 8.34 -10.50
N ILE A 55 -15.19 7.46 -10.93
CA ILE A 55 -14.49 7.55 -12.20
C ILE A 55 -14.78 6.27 -12.96
N THR A 56 -15.39 6.39 -14.15
CA THR A 56 -15.64 5.27 -15.04
C THR A 56 -14.30 4.63 -15.44
N PRO A 57 -14.07 3.33 -15.17
CA PRO A 57 -12.86 2.64 -15.58
C PRO A 57 -12.71 2.63 -17.11
N LEU A 58 -11.51 2.91 -17.59
CA LEU A 58 -11.17 2.75 -19.01
C LEU A 58 -11.02 1.26 -19.38
N PRO A 59 -11.26 0.87 -20.64
CA PRO A 59 -11.07 -0.50 -21.09
C PRO A 59 -9.60 -0.95 -20.98
N THR A 60 -9.32 -1.97 -20.18
CA THR A 60 -7.94 -2.47 -19.97
C THR A 60 -7.31 -3.13 -21.20
N LYS A 61 -8.07 -3.37 -22.27
CA LYS A 61 -7.54 -3.74 -23.59
C LYS A 61 -6.63 -2.65 -24.18
N ASP A 62 -6.74 -1.42 -23.70
CA ASP A 62 -5.95 -0.28 -24.15
C ASP A 62 -4.68 -0.06 -23.29
N LEU A 63 -4.39 -0.97 -22.34
CA LEU A 63 -3.10 -1.00 -21.64
C LEU A 63 -1.96 -1.17 -22.63
N SER A 64 -0.83 -0.50 -22.38
CA SER A 64 0.33 -0.63 -23.25
C SER A 64 0.86 -2.08 -23.26
N PRO A 65 1.45 -2.54 -24.38
CA PRO A 65 2.05 -3.87 -24.46
C PRO A 65 3.09 -4.12 -23.36
N GLU A 66 3.79 -3.07 -22.92
CA GLU A 66 4.75 -3.16 -21.83
C GLU A 66 4.06 -3.35 -20.47
N SER A 67 3.00 -2.60 -20.18
CA SER A 67 2.17 -2.82 -18.98
C SER A 67 1.62 -4.25 -18.91
N LEU A 68 1.18 -4.81 -20.04
CA LEU A 68 0.69 -6.19 -20.10
C LEU A 68 1.80 -7.22 -19.80
N LYS A 69 3.01 -7.03 -20.34
CA LYS A 69 4.17 -7.88 -20.00
C LYS A 69 4.55 -7.74 -18.54
N ILE A 70 4.50 -6.53 -17.98
CA ILE A 70 4.77 -6.27 -16.58
C ILE A 70 3.80 -7.08 -15.71
N LEU A 71 2.50 -6.94 -15.94
CA LEU A 71 1.45 -7.63 -15.20
C LEU A 71 1.53 -9.16 -15.31
N ALA A 72 1.97 -9.69 -16.45
CA ALA A 72 2.14 -11.13 -16.68
C ALA A 72 3.21 -11.78 -15.77
N ARG A 73 4.05 -10.98 -15.08
CA ARG A 73 5.05 -11.47 -14.12
C ARG A 73 4.47 -11.70 -12.72
N LEU A 74 3.23 -11.25 -12.44
CA LEU A 74 2.59 -11.48 -11.15
C LEU A 74 2.42 -12.99 -10.91
N PRO A 75 2.74 -13.49 -9.69
CA PRO A 75 2.60 -14.90 -9.39
C PRO A 75 1.14 -15.30 -9.21
N GLY A 76 0.89 -16.59 -9.39
CA GLY A 76 -0.42 -17.19 -9.18
C GLY A 76 -1.48 -16.81 -10.21
N LYS A 77 -2.69 -17.29 -10.00
CA LYS A 77 -3.85 -17.13 -10.88
C LYS A 77 -4.95 -16.26 -10.25
N GLY A 78 -4.84 -15.91 -8.97
CA GLY A 78 -5.86 -15.14 -8.27
C GLY A 78 -6.24 -13.81 -8.94
N LEU A 79 -5.28 -13.13 -9.57
CA LEU A 79 -5.47 -11.87 -10.31
C LEU A 79 -5.61 -12.06 -11.84
N GLN A 80 -5.95 -13.26 -12.30
CA GLN A 80 -6.15 -13.59 -13.72
C GLN A 80 -7.60 -13.97 -14.01
N GLY A 81 -7.98 -13.92 -15.30
CA GLY A 81 -9.32 -14.28 -15.76
C GLY A 81 -10.40 -13.47 -15.05
N GLU A 82 -11.34 -14.16 -14.40
CA GLU A 82 -12.42 -13.54 -13.62
C GLU A 82 -11.94 -12.73 -12.41
N GLY A 83 -10.72 -12.96 -11.91
CA GLY A 83 -10.12 -12.16 -10.84
C GLY A 83 -9.22 -11.04 -11.33
N PHE A 84 -9.17 -10.76 -12.64
CA PHE A 84 -8.35 -9.68 -13.17
C PHE A 84 -8.92 -8.32 -12.74
N PRO A 85 -8.13 -7.43 -12.10
CA PRO A 85 -8.62 -6.20 -11.48
C PRO A 85 -8.84 -5.07 -12.51
N TYR A 86 -9.72 -5.30 -13.49
CA TYR A 86 -9.91 -4.38 -14.61
C TYR A 86 -10.53 -3.05 -14.20
N ASN A 87 -11.34 -2.99 -13.14
CA ASN A 87 -11.94 -1.75 -12.69
C ASN A 87 -10.89 -0.84 -12.06
N LEU A 88 -10.03 -1.37 -11.17
CA LEU A 88 -8.94 -0.61 -10.57
C LEU A 88 -7.92 -0.15 -11.62
N LEU A 89 -7.44 -1.05 -12.48
CA LEU A 89 -6.47 -0.69 -13.52
C LEU A 89 -7.09 0.32 -14.51
N GLY A 90 -8.34 0.12 -14.92
CA GLY A 90 -9.06 1.05 -15.80
C GLY A 90 -9.25 2.43 -15.17
N THR A 91 -9.45 2.53 -13.85
CA THR A 91 -9.50 3.81 -13.15
C THR A 91 -8.13 4.50 -13.13
N LEU A 92 -7.04 3.77 -12.90
CA LEU A 92 -5.68 4.34 -12.90
C LEU A 92 -5.21 4.74 -14.32
N MET A 93 -5.72 4.11 -15.37
CA MET A 93 -5.41 4.43 -16.77
C MET A 93 -5.79 5.87 -17.18
N HIS A 94 -6.60 6.57 -16.39
CA HIS A 94 -6.83 8.02 -16.60
C HIS A 94 -5.56 8.86 -16.47
N ASN A 95 -4.49 8.32 -15.88
CA ASN A 95 -3.16 8.94 -15.87
C ASN A 95 -2.05 7.90 -16.16
N PRO A 96 -1.84 7.55 -17.45
CA PRO A 96 -0.87 6.52 -17.83
C PRO A 96 0.56 6.88 -17.45
N ASP A 97 0.91 8.18 -17.46
CA ASP A 97 2.24 8.68 -17.09
C ASP A 97 2.61 8.34 -15.64
N THR A 98 1.61 8.11 -14.78
CA THR A 98 1.82 7.64 -13.41
C THR A 98 1.62 6.14 -13.25
N LEU A 99 0.67 5.55 -14.00
CA LEU A 99 0.36 4.12 -13.90
C LEU A 99 1.53 3.26 -14.38
N GLU A 100 2.10 3.53 -15.55
CA GLU A 100 3.13 2.67 -16.15
C GLU A 100 4.38 2.51 -15.27
N PRO A 101 5.04 3.60 -14.80
CA PRO A 101 6.19 3.46 -13.92
C PRO A 101 5.82 2.83 -12.57
N PHE A 102 4.60 3.06 -12.09
CA PHE A 102 4.11 2.41 -10.87
C PHE A 102 3.93 0.91 -11.05
N LEU A 103 3.39 0.44 -12.19
CA LEU A 103 3.24 -1.00 -12.47
C LEU A 103 4.59 -1.70 -12.45
N ASP A 104 5.62 -1.12 -13.07
CA ASP A 104 6.94 -1.74 -13.04
C ASP A 104 7.50 -1.79 -11.62
N TYR A 105 7.44 -0.67 -10.88
CA TYR A 105 7.88 -0.65 -9.48
C TYR A 105 7.11 -1.66 -8.61
N TRP A 106 5.78 -1.71 -8.72
CA TRP A 106 4.93 -2.61 -7.97
C TRP A 106 5.29 -4.08 -8.24
N VAL A 107 5.27 -4.51 -9.49
CA VAL A 107 5.51 -5.92 -9.83
C VAL A 107 6.97 -6.31 -9.59
N THR A 108 7.92 -5.48 -10.02
CA THR A 108 9.35 -5.77 -9.89
C THR A 108 9.78 -5.75 -8.42
N SER A 109 9.28 -4.83 -7.59
CA SER A 109 9.63 -4.83 -6.16
C SER A 109 9.08 -6.06 -5.45
N LYS A 110 7.80 -6.45 -5.66
CA LYS A 110 7.20 -7.65 -5.07
C LYS A 110 8.01 -8.93 -5.37
N ALA A 111 8.54 -9.05 -6.59
CA ALA A 111 9.37 -10.19 -6.98
C ALA A 111 10.77 -10.21 -6.30
N ASN A 112 11.25 -9.06 -5.84
CA ASN A 112 12.58 -8.88 -5.22
C ASN A 112 12.53 -8.70 -3.69
N MET A 113 11.33 -8.66 -3.10
CA MET A 113 11.16 -8.59 -1.65
C MET A 113 11.65 -9.88 -0.97
N GLY A 114 12.10 -9.76 0.27
CA GLY A 114 12.41 -10.89 1.14
C GLY A 114 11.16 -11.57 1.72
N LEU A 115 9.99 -10.94 1.60
CA LEU A 115 8.71 -11.54 1.93
C LEU A 115 8.34 -12.58 0.88
N SER A 116 8.00 -13.78 1.35
CA SER A 116 7.31 -14.79 0.53
C SER A 116 5.97 -14.25 0.00
N VAL A 117 5.45 -14.85 -1.06
CA VAL A 117 4.14 -14.43 -1.62
C VAL A 117 3.05 -14.51 -0.54
N ARG A 118 3.06 -15.56 0.28
CA ARG A 118 2.15 -15.70 1.42
C ARG A 118 2.25 -14.52 2.41
N GLU A 119 3.46 -14.18 2.85
CA GLU A 119 3.66 -13.05 3.77
C GLU A 119 3.22 -11.72 3.17
N GLN A 120 3.44 -11.53 1.86
CA GLN A 120 2.92 -10.36 1.15
C GLN A 120 1.39 -10.34 1.22
N GLU A 121 0.71 -11.46 0.93
CA GLU A 121 -0.75 -11.55 0.97
C GLU A 121 -1.33 -11.29 2.38
N LEU A 122 -0.65 -11.73 3.44
CA LEU A 122 -1.05 -11.42 4.82
C LEU A 122 -1.06 -9.90 5.09
N VAL A 123 0.02 -9.21 4.71
CA VAL A 123 0.13 -7.75 4.82
C VAL A 123 -0.95 -7.06 3.98
N ILE A 124 -1.18 -7.55 2.76
CA ILE A 124 -2.15 -6.98 1.82
C ILE A 124 -3.58 -7.09 2.34
N LEU A 125 -3.98 -8.29 2.78
CA LEU A 125 -5.28 -8.53 3.38
C LEU A 125 -5.46 -7.66 4.62
N ARG A 126 -4.40 -7.50 5.43
CA ARG A 126 -4.48 -6.61 6.59
C ARG A 126 -4.63 -5.15 6.19
N MET A 127 -3.93 -4.69 5.17
CA MET A 127 -4.09 -3.35 4.59
C MET A 127 -5.53 -3.13 4.10
N ALA A 128 -6.14 -4.13 3.46
CA ALA A 128 -7.53 -4.07 3.03
C ALA A 128 -8.48 -3.79 4.20
N VAL A 129 -8.30 -4.48 5.34
CA VAL A 129 -9.09 -4.26 6.56
C VAL A 129 -8.85 -2.86 7.12
N LEU A 130 -7.59 -2.44 7.25
CA LEU A 130 -7.21 -1.16 7.86
C LEU A 130 -7.71 0.05 7.05
N TYR A 131 -7.78 -0.08 5.73
CA TYR A 131 -8.34 0.93 4.84
C TYR A 131 -9.82 0.71 4.49
N ARG A 132 -10.43 -0.39 4.94
CA ARG A 132 -11.82 -0.77 4.62
C ARG A 132 -12.04 -0.94 3.10
N SER A 133 -11.05 -1.50 2.41
CA SER A 133 -11.12 -1.73 0.96
C SER A 133 -11.63 -3.14 0.67
N GLU A 134 -12.95 -3.28 0.54
CA GLU A 134 -13.61 -4.52 0.07
C GLU A 134 -13.00 -5.02 -1.25
N TYR A 135 -12.67 -4.11 -2.15
CA TYR A 135 -12.03 -4.44 -3.42
C TYR A 135 -10.71 -5.18 -3.25
N VAL A 136 -9.78 -4.62 -2.44
CA VAL A 136 -8.50 -5.28 -2.16
C VAL A 136 -8.76 -6.61 -1.46
N TRP A 137 -9.62 -6.61 -0.45
CA TRP A 137 -9.94 -7.81 0.33
C TRP A 137 -10.40 -8.95 -0.56
N LYS A 138 -11.45 -8.76 -1.37
CA LYS A 138 -12.02 -9.84 -2.20
C LYS A 138 -11.04 -10.37 -3.24
N HIS A 139 -10.29 -9.50 -3.92
CA HIS A 139 -9.24 -9.96 -4.85
C HIS A 139 -8.18 -10.78 -4.15
N HIS A 140 -7.75 -10.33 -2.97
CA HIS A 140 -6.65 -10.97 -2.24
C HIS A 140 -7.08 -12.14 -1.36
N VAL A 141 -8.37 -12.36 -1.07
CA VAL A 141 -8.86 -13.62 -0.48
C VAL A 141 -8.58 -14.77 -1.45
N LYS A 142 -8.84 -14.56 -2.74
CA LYS A 142 -8.57 -15.57 -3.78
C LYS A 142 -7.09 -15.89 -3.88
N VAL A 143 -6.24 -14.86 -3.94
CA VAL A 143 -4.78 -15.01 -4.02
C VAL A 143 -4.23 -15.62 -2.72
N GLY A 144 -4.64 -15.12 -1.57
CA GLY A 144 -4.23 -15.64 -0.27
C GLY A 144 -4.50 -17.13 -0.10
N ARG A 145 -5.69 -17.60 -0.51
CA ARG A 145 -6.02 -19.04 -0.52
C ARG A 145 -5.11 -19.85 -1.46
N GLU A 146 -4.75 -19.30 -2.62
CA GLU A 146 -3.78 -19.94 -3.53
C GLU A 146 -2.41 -20.13 -2.87
N PHE A 147 -2.03 -19.22 -1.97
CA PHE A 147 -0.79 -19.28 -1.18
C PHE A 147 -1.00 -19.77 0.26
N GLY A 148 -2.06 -20.57 0.47
CA GLY A 148 -2.29 -21.36 1.68
C GLY A 148 -2.92 -20.64 2.86
N ILE A 149 -3.38 -19.39 2.70
CA ILE A 149 -4.09 -18.67 3.77
C ILE A 149 -5.47 -19.31 3.94
N ASN A 150 -5.75 -19.83 5.13
CA ASN A 150 -7.00 -20.51 5.44
C ASN A 150 -8.05 -19.57 6.08
N ASP A 151 -9.29 -20.03 6.21
CA ASP A 151 -10.39 -19.18 6.70
C ASP A 151 -10.19 -18.71 8.16
N THR A 152 -9.56 -19.52 9.02
CA THR A 152 -9.21 -19.11 10.39
C THR A 152 -8.20 -17.96 10.39
N GLU A 153 -7.24 -18.00 9.47
CA GLU A 153 -6.25 -16.92 9.30
C GLU A 153 -6.88 -15.67 8.70
N LEU A 154 -7.82 -15.80 7.74
CA LEU A 154 -8.60 -14.68 7.23
C LEU A 154 -9.39 -13.99 8.35
N ASP A 155 -10.05 -14.77 9.21
CA ASP A 155 -10.78 -14.24 10.37
C ASP A 155 -9.86 -13.53 11.37
N ALA A 156 -8.69 -14.11 11.65
CA ALA A 156 -7.65 -13.49 12.46
C ALA A 156 -7.19 -12.14 11.90
N ILE A 157 -7.03 -12.03 10.57
CA ILE A 157 -6.63 -10.78 9.89
C ILE A 157 -7.72 -9.71 9.99
N ARG A 158 -9.00 -10.06 9.85
CA ARG A 158 -10.13 -9.11 10.04
C ARG A 158 -10.08 -8.48 11.42
N HIS A 159 -9.96 -9.33 12.45
CA HIS A 159 -10.01 -8.90 13.84
C HIS A 159 -8.68 -8.30 14.35
N GLY A 160 -7.58 -8.47 13.61
CA GLY A 160 -6.25 -8.11 14.10
C GLY A 160 -5.79 -9.00 15.26
N SER A 161 -6.25 -10.27 15.29
CA SER A 161 -5.99 -11.23 16.35
C SER A 161 -4.97 -12.27 15.90
N TYR A 162 -3.68 -11.95 16.00
CA TYR A 162 -2.63 -12.74 15.36
C TYR A 162 -2.17 -13.98 16.14
N ALA A 163 -2.84 -14.32 17.24
CA ALA A 163 -2.55 -15.53 18.01
C ALA A 163 -2.80 -16.84 17.24
N ALA A 164 -3.57 -16.76 16.14
CA ALA A 164 -3.82 -17.90 15.25
C ALA A 164 -2.63 -18.27 14.34
N PHE A 165 -1.65 -17.38 14.18
CA PHE A 165 -0.48 -17.63 13.33
C PHE A 165 0.63 -18.32 14.13
N SER A 166 1.09 -19.47 13.64
CA SER A 166 2.19 -20.21 14.28
C SER A 166 3.57 -19.62 13.97
N ALA A 167 3.72 -18.92 12.84
CA ALA A 167 4.99 -18.34 12.43
C ALA A 167 5.17 -16.95 13.04
N GLN A 168 6.16 -16.80 13.92
CA GLN A 168 6.47 -15.50 14.57
C GLN A 168 6.76 -14.39 13.57
N ARG A 169 7.33 -14.73 12.41
CA ARG A 169 7.63 -13.80 11.33
C ARG A 169 6.36 -13.23 10.68
N GLU A 170 5.34 -14.05 10.48
CA GLU A 170 4.04 -13.60 9.96
C GLU A 170 3.35 -12.66 10.96
N CYS A 171 3.36 -13.00 12.26
CA CYS A 171 2.86 -12.12 13.31
C CYS A 171 3.58 -10.76 13.32
N ALA A 172 4.92 -10.78 13.22
CA ALA A 172 5.71 -9.55 13.22
C ALA A 172 5.33 -8.62 12.05
N PHE A 173 5.12 -9.16 10.85
CA PHE A 173 4.65 -8.36 9.71
C PHE A 173 3.25 -7.77 9.94
N LEU A 174 2.33 -8.54 10.48
CA LEU A 174 0.96 -8.11 10.77
C LEU A 174 0.91 -7.03 11.87
N GLU A 175 1.68 -7.19 12.94
CA GLU A 175 1.81 -6.21 14.03
C GLU A 175 2.44 -4.90 13.57
N LEU A 176 3.50 -4.97 12.75
CA LEU A 176 4.14 -3.79 12.17
C LEU A 176 3.22 -3.08 11.19
N THR A 177 2.46 -3.83 10.38
CA THR A 177 1.45 -3.26 9.47
C THR A 177 0.42 -2.45 10.26
N ASP A 178 -0.07 -2.98 11.37
CA ASP A 178 -0.97 -2.25 12.28
C ASP A 178 -0.32 -0.97 12.82
N ALA A 179 0.93 -1.04 13.30
CA ALA A 179 1.64 0.11 13.84
C ALA A 179 1.90 1.20 12.79
N PHE A 180 2.26 0.82 11.56
CA PHE A 180 2.52 1.76 10.46
C PHE A 180 1.26 2.54 10.09
N VAL A 181 0.11 1.88 10.03
CA VAL A 181 -1.13 2.52 9.60
C VAL A 181 -1.85 3.25 10.73
N LYS A 182 -1.90 2.66 11.95
CA LYS A 182 -2.63 3.23 13.09
C LYS A 182 -1.81 4.29 13.81
N GLU A 183 -0.55 3.99 14.11
CA GLU A 183 0.29 4.84 14.96
C GLU A 183 1.30 5.69 14.17
N ARG A 184 1.53 5.38 12.88
CA ARG A 184 2.58 5.97 12.04
C ARG A 184 3.96 5.96 12.73
N SER A 185 4.18 5.00 13.61
CA SER A 185 5.39 4.89 14.41
C SER A 185 5.53 3.48 14.98
N ILE A 186 6.76 3.09 15.31
CA ILE A 186 7.05 1.82 15.97
C ILE A 186 7.42 2.12 17.42
N SER A 187 6.70 1.53 18.37
CA SER A 187 7.08 1.67 19.79
C SER A 187 8.41 0.97 20.06
N PRO A 188 9.21 1.40 21.07
CA PRO A 188 10.44 0.71 21.44
C PRO A 188 10.23 -0.78 21.77
N LYS A 189 9.09 -1.12 22.38
CA LYS A 189 8.72 -2.51 22.68
C LYS A 189 8.54 -3.33 21.41
N LEU A 190 7.76 -2.82 20.45
CA LEU A 190 7.52 -3.51 19.19
C LEU A 190 8.82 -3.65 18.40
N TRP A 191 9.60 -2.56 18.28
CA TRP A 191 10.90 -2.58 17.61
C TRP A 191 11.85 -3.64 18.18
N ASN A 192 12.03 -3.65 19.51
CA ASN A 192 12.94 -4.60 20.16
C ASN A 192 12.49 -6.05 19.98
N HIS A 193 11.19 -6.32 19.88
CA HIS A 193 10.69 -7.65 19.61
C HIS A 193 10.89 -8.06 18.14
N THR A 194 10.48 -7.22 17.20
CA THR A 194 10.44 -7.59 15.78
C THR A 194 11.81 -7.60 15.13
N LYS A 195 12.77 -6.79 15.61
CA LYS A 195 14.14 -6.78 15.06
C LYS A 195 14.92 -8.08 15.32
N GLU A 196 14.50 -8.88 16.29
CA GLU A 196 15.11 -10.19 16.56
C GLU A 196 14.58 -11.27 15.59
N ILE A 197 13.51 -10.97 14.85
CA ILE A 197 12.80 -11.88 13.92
C ILE A 197 13.02 -11.45 12.47
N LEU A 198 13.10 -10.15 12.22
CA LEU A 198 13.15 -9.53 10.90
C LEU A 198 14.50 -8.87 10.65
N SER A 199 14.98 -8.98 9.41
CA SER A 199 16.16 -8.26 8.94
C SER A 199 15.82 -6.80 8.61
N GLU A 200 16.83 -5.94 8.53
CA GLU A 200 16.65 -4.54 8.08
C GLU A 200 15.97 -4.43 6.71
N LYS A 201 16.29 -5.38 5.80
CA LYS A 201 15.65 -5.46 4.48
C LYS A 201 14.15 -5.71 4.59
N ASP A 202 13.71 -6.54 5.52
CA ASP A 202 12.30 -6.85 5.72
C ASP A 202 11.48 -5.62 6.14
N PHE A 203 12.05 -4.73 6.96
CA PHE A 203 11.39 -3.49 7.33
C PHE A 203 11.20 -2.56 6.13
N VAL A 204 12.24 -2.43 5.28
CA VAL A 204 12.17 -1.63 4.06
C VAL A 204 11.16 -2.21 3.06
N ASP A 205 11.18 -3.52 2.87
CA ASP A 205 10.25 -4.23 2.00
C ASP A 205 8.81 -4.09 2.51
N LEU A 206 8.57 -4.18 3.82
CA LEU A 206 7.25 -3.98 4.42
C LEU A 206 6.73 -2.55 4.20
N ILE A 207 7.57 -1.53 4.41
CA ILE A 207 7.19 -0.13 4.15
C ILE A 207 6.80 0.06 2.68
N SER A 208 7.59 -0.52 1.77
CA SER A 208 7.32 -0.51 0.33
C SER A 208 5.96 -1.14 0.00
N LEU A 209 5.70 -2.35 0.52
CA LEU A 209 4.44 -3.07 0.29
C LEU A 209 3.24 -2.31 0.87
N VAL A 210 3.33 -1.84 2.12
CA VAL A 210 2.28 -1.03 2.76
C VAL A 210 1.98 0.20 1.91
N SER A 211 3.01 0.93 1.46
CA SER A 211 2.84 2.15 0.66
C SER A 211 2.13 1.89 -0.68
N GLN A 212 2.44 0.78 -1.34
CA GLN A 212 1.76 0.37 -2.58
C GLN A 212 0.27 0.10 -2.32
N TYR A 213 -0.07 -0.53 -1.20
CA TYR A 213 -1.46 -0.81 -0.84
C TYR A 213 -2.21 0.39 -0.26
N VAL A 214 -1.52 1.42 0.25
CA VAL A 214 -2.14 2.72 0.49
C VAL A 214 -2.67 3.30 -0.83
N LEU A 215 -1.88 3.30 -1.91
CA LEU A 215 -2.32 3.80 -3.22
C LEU A 215 -3.55 3.05 -3.72
N PHE A 216 -3.50 1.71 -3.72
CA PHE A 216 -4.61 0.89 -4.19
C PHE A 216 -5.86 1.08 -3.33
N ALA A 217 -5.72 1.02 -2.01
CA ALA A 217 -6.87 1.13 -1.12
C ALA A 217 -7.49 2.54 -1.16
N LEU A 218 -6.69 3.60 -1.24
CA LEU A 218 -7.22 4.97 -1.44
C LEU A 218 -7.93 5.10 -2.78
N THR A 219 -7.38 4.55 -3.87
CA THR A 219 -8.03 4.54 -5.18
C THR A 219 -9.39 3.86 -5.08
N ASN A 220 -9.43 2.66 -4.51
CA ASN A 220 -10.66 1.88 -4.39
C ASN A 220 -11.72 2.54 -3.52
N VAL A 221 -11.33 2.98 -2.32
CA VAL A 221 -12.27 3.52 -1.34
C VAL A 221 -12.71 4.94 -1.71
N CYS A 222 -11.79 5.82 -2.09
CA CYS A 222 -12.13 7.22 -2.37
C CYS A 222 -12.84 7.40 -3.71
N LEU A 223 -12.55 6.54 -4.70
CA LEU A 223 -13.19 6.59 -6.03
C LEU A 223 -14.30 5.56 -6.19
N GLN A 224 -14.62 4.80 -5.14
CA GLN A 224 -15.72 3.84 -5.10
C GLN A 224 -15.61 2.79 -6.21
N VAL A 225 -14.39 2.28 -6.44
CA VAL A 225 -14.13 1.29 -7.48
C VAL A 225 -14.94 0.03 -7.20
N GLN A 226 -15.80 -0.33 -8.16
CA GLN A 226 -16.68 -1.48 -8.03
C GLN A 226 -15.92 -2.80 -8.11
N VAL A 227 -16.28 -3.74 -7.25
CA VAL A 227 -15.71 -5.10 -7.23
C VAL A 227 -16.13 -5.87 -8.49
N GLU A 228 -15.20 -6.58 -9.09
CA GLU A 228 -15.42 -7.43 -10.24
C GLU A 228 -16.41 -8.56 -9.91
N PRO A 229 -17.38 -8.86 -10.79
CA PRO A 229 -18.32 -9.96 -10.57
C PRO A 229 -17.65 -11.30 -10.25
N GLY A 230 -16.48 -11.56 -10.86
CA GLY A 230 -15.72 -12.80 -10.68
C GLY A 230 -15.12 -13.03 -9.29
N VAL A 231 -15.17 -12.02 -8.41
CA VAL A 231 -14.77 -12.15 -7.00
C VAL A 231 -15.84 -11.62 -6.05
N ALA A 232 -17.01 -11.21 -6.55
CA ALA A 232 -18.06 -10.59 -5.75
C ALA A 232 -18.64 -11.53 -4.68
N ASP A 233 -18.72 -12.84 -4.97
CA ASP A 233 -19.25 -13.84 -4.04
C ASP A 233 -18.23 -14.31 -2.99
N LEU A 234 -17.00 -13.79 -3.02
CA LEU A 234 -16.02 -14.08 -1.98
C LEU A 234 -16.38 -13.36 -0.67
N PRO A 235 -15.98 -13.92 0.49
CA PRO A 235 -16.27 -13.31 1.77
C PRO A 235 -15.76 -11.86 1.87
N GLY A 236 -16.59 -10.95 2.38
CA GLY A 236 -16.26 -9.55 2.64
C GLY A 236 -15.46 -9.34 3.93
N ILE A 237 -15.14 -8.09 4.26
CA ILE A 237 -14.41 -7.73 5.49
C ILE A 237 -15.30 -7.87 6.73
N GLU A 238 -16.60 -7.62 6.60
CA GLU A 238 -17.58 -7.66 7.70
C GLU A 238 -18.35 -8.99 7.84
N ASP A 239 -18.00 -10.00 7.05
CA ASP A 239 -18.64 -11.33 7.04
C ASP A 239 -18.27 -12.20 8.25
#